data_AF-A0A2D7SJW8-F1
#
_entry.id   AF-A0A2D7SJW8-F1
#
_cell.length_a   1.000
_cell.length_b   1.000
_cell.length_c   1.000
_cell.angle_alpha   90.00
_cell.angle_beta   90.00
_cell.angle_gamma   90.00
#
_symmetry.space_group_name_H-M   'P 1'
#
loop_
_entity.id
_entity.type
_entity.pdbx_description
1 polymer ?
#
loop_
_entity_poly.entity_id
_entity_poly.type
_entity_poly.pdbx_seq_one_letter_code
_entity_poly.pdbx_strand_id
1 'polypeptide(L)' 'SSRGLNMTLNTRIYFEGDDLNNDPLLSTVKNSRNDVSSLVAKKIDEDIYLFDIFLQGDKETIFLDI' A
#
# COMPACT_ATOMS: atom_id res chain seq x y z
N SER A 1 8.09 -12.70 2.51
CA SER A 1 8.23 -13.96 1.73
C SER A 1 7.21 -14.96 2.25
N SER A 2 6.57 -15.72 1.37
CA SER A 2 5.58 -16.75 1.73
C SER A 2 5.63 -17.89 0.74
N ARG A 3 5.23 -19.09 1.16
CA ARG A 3 5.12 -20.26 0.28
C ARG A 3 4.10 -19.96 -0.83
N GLY A 4 4.47 -20.23 -2.08
CA GLY A 4 3.63 -19.97 -3.25
C GLY A 4 3.92 -18.63 -3.96
N LEU A 5 4.82 -17.81 -3.42
CA LEU A 5 5.36 -16.64 -4.13
C LEU A 5 6.72 -17.01 -4.74
N ASN A 6 6.81 -16.91 -6.07
CA ASN A 6 8.05 -17.19 -6.83
C ASN A 6 9.06 -16.04 -6.77
N MET A 7 8.63 -14.85 -6.36
CA MET A 7 9.42 -13.63 -6.26
C MET A 7 8.97 -12.82 -5.05
N THR A 8 9.85 -11.97 -4.54
CA THR A 8 9.51 -11.01 -3.48
C THR A 8 8.59 -9.93 -4.03
N LEU A 9 7.56 -9.60 -3.26
CA LEU A 9 6.66 -8.49 -3.56
C LEU A 9 7.04 -7.29 -2.70
N ASN A 10 7.30 -6.16 -3.34
CA ASN A 10 7.63 -4.91 -2.67
C ASN A 10 6.38 -4.03 -2.59
N THR A 11 6.12 -3.42 -1.45
CA THR A 11 5.06 -2.43 -1.27
C THR A 11 5.51 -1.37 -0.27
N ARG A 12 4.75 -0.29 -0.10
CA ARG A 12 5.03 0.79 0.85
C ARG A 12 3.80 1.07 1.69
N ILE A 13 4.00 1.27 2.99
CA ILE A 13 2.94 1.63 3.93
C ILE A 13 2.96 3.14 4.13
N TYR A 14 1.79 3.75 3.99
CA TYR A 14 1.49 5.13 4.38
C TYR A 14 0.56 5.13 5.57
N PHE A 15 0.51 6.22 6.34
CA PHE A 15 -0.34 6.31 7.52
C PHE A 15 -1.54 7.22 7.27
N GLU A 16 -2.69 6.81 7.79
CA GLU A 16 -3.88 7.66 7.79
C GLU A 16 -3.63 8.95 8.56
N GLY A 17 -3.88 10.09 7.89
CA GLY A 17 -3.68 11.43 8.44
C GLY A 17 -2.42 12.14 7.96
N ASP A 18 -1.49 11.44 7.30
CA ASP A 18 -0.29 12.06 6.74
C ASP A 18 -0.62 12.93 5.51
N ASP A 19 0.09 14.05 5.35
CA ASP A 19 0.06 14.83 4.11
C ASP A 19 0.97 14.19 3.05
N LEU A 20 0.35 13.43 2.15
CA LEU A 20 1.04 12.66 1.11
C LEU A 20 1.07 13.36 -0.25
N ASN A 21 0.67 14.64 -0.32
CA ASN A 21 0.51 15.34 -1.61
C ASN A 21 1.84 15.53 -2.37
N ASN A 22 2.95 15.57 -1.65
CA ASN A 22 4.28 15.81 -2.22
C ASN A 22 5.10 14.51 -2.45
N ASP A 23 4.55 13.32 -2.18
CA ASP A 23 5.26 12.06 -2.42
C ASP A 23 5.23 11.69 -3.93
N PRO A 24 6.37 11.71 -4.63
CA PRO A 24 6.41 11.44 -6.07
C PRO A 24 6.09 9.98 -6.43
N LEU A 25 6.37 9.01 -5.54
CA LEU A 25 6.00 7.62 -5.73
C LEU A 25 4.47 7.49 -5.70
N LEU A 26 3.84 8.08 -4.69
CA LEU A 26 2.38 8.03 -4.56
C LEU A 26 1.68 8.75 -5.71
N SER A 27 2.20 9.90 -6.15
CA SER A 27 1.70 10.59 -7.35
C SER A 27 1.80 9.72 -8.60
N THR A 28 2.91 9.02 -8.79
CA THR A 28 3.12 8.11 -9.94
C THR A 28 2.15 6.93 -9.90
N VAL A 29 1.92 6.37 -8.71
CA VAL A 29 0.96 5.28 -8.52
C VAL A 29 -0.47 5.76 -8.75
N LYS A 30 -0.89 6.92 -8.22
CA LYS A 30 -2.22 7.52 -8.45
C LYS A 30 -2.52 7.76 -9.93
N ASN A 31 -1.50 8.11 -10.72
CA ASN A 31 -1.66 8.29 -12.16
C ASN A 31 -1.85 6.95 -12.89
N SER A 32 -1.29 5.85 -12.36
CA SER A 32 -1.35 4.52 -12.98
C SER A 32 -2.53 3.69 -12.49
N ARG A 33 -2.97 3.92 -11.25
CA ARG A 33 -4.09 3.24 -10.58
C ARG A 33 -4.95 4.30 -9.90
N ASN A 34 -6.25 4.26 -10.16
CA ASN A 34 -7.18 5.28 -9.64
C ASN A 34 -7.35 5.25 -8.11
N ASP A 35 -7.02 4.13 -7.44
CA ASP A 35 -7.12 3.99 -5.99
C ASP A 35 -5.77 3.57 -5.39
N VAL A 36 -5.37 4.26 -4.33
CA VAL A 36 -4.16 4.00 -3.53
C VAL A 36 -4.49 3.66 -2.08
N SER A 37 -5.76 3.46 -1.76
CA SER A 37 -6.26 3.12 -0.43
C SER A 37 -5.59 1.88 0.15
N SER A 38 -5.21 0.91 -0.70
CA SER A 38 -4.51 -0.32 -0.27
C SER A 38 -3.06 -0.11 0.16
N LEU A 39 -2.51 1.10 0.04
CA LEU A 39 -1.21 1.49 0.57
C LEU A 39 -1.31 2.28 1.89
N VAL A 40 -2.53 2.64 2.34
CA VAL A 40 -2.76 3.48 3.52
C VAL A 40 -3.22 2.62 4.69
N ALA A 41 -2.39 2.55 5.73
CA ALA A 41 -2.72 1.91 7.00
C ALA A 41 -3.75 2.73 7.78
N LYS A 42 -4.77 2.05 8.31
CA LYS A 42 -5.87 2.65 9.07
C LYS A 42 -5.50 2.80 10.54
N LYS A 43 -5.74 3.97 11.13
CA LYS A 43 -5.50 4.19 12.55
C LYS A 43 -6.58 3.50 13.36
N ILE A 44 -6.21 2.61 14.28
CA ILE A 44 -7.15 1.91 15.16
C ILE A 44 -6.99 2.32 16.64
N ASP A 45 -5.84 2.89 17.01
CA ASP A 45 -5.57 3.50 18.33
C ASP A 45 -4.48 4.59 18.21
N GLU A 46 -4.10 5.25 19.31
CA GLU A 46 -3.18 6.40 19.35
C GLU A 46 -1.88 6.18 18.57
N ASP A 47 -1.29 4.98 18.65
CA ASP A 47 -0.08 4.57 17.94
C ASP A 47 -0.22 3.21 17.23
N ILE A 48 -1.45 2.74 17.03
CA ILE A 48 -1.72 1.44 16.43
C ILE A 48 -2.41 1.62 15.07
N TYR A 49 -1.81 1.00 14.05
CA TYR A 49 -2.31 1.04 12.69
C TYR A 49 -2.50 -0.39 12.15
N LEU A 50 -3.61 -0.60 11.45
CA LEU A 50 -3.91 -1.84 10.75
C LEU A 50 -3.59 -1.68 9.26
N PHE A 51 -2.78 -2.60 8.73
CA PHE A 51 -2.43 -2.66 7.31
C PHE A 51 -2.61 -4.09 6.80
N ASP A 52 -3.68 -4.31 6.03
CA ASP A 52 -3.97 -5.60 5.42
C ASP A 52 -3.29 -5.72 4.05
N ILE A 53 -2.65 -6.87 3.81
CA ILE A 53 -2.04 -7.19 2.52
C ILE A 53 -2.88 -8.26 1.82
N PHE A 54 -3.49 -7.88 0.69
CA PHE A 54 -4.22 -8.79 -0.18
C PHE A 54 -3.36 -9.08 -1.41
N LEU A 55 -2.94 -10.33 -1.57
CA LEU A 55 -2.07 -10.73 -2.69
C LEU A 55 -2.78 -10.71 -4.05
N GLN A 56 -4.11 -10.88 -4.05
CA GLN A 56 -4.94 -10.89 -5.26
C GLN A 56 -6.41 -10.64 -4.90
N GLY A 57 -7.19 -10.13 -5.86
CA GLY A 57 -8.65 -10.00 -5.79
C GLY A 57 -9.11 -8.54 -5.79
N ASP A 58 -10.37 -8.30 -5.44
CA ASP A 58 -10.97 -6.95 -5.54
C ASP A 58 -10.27 -5.89 -4.67
N LYS A 59 -9.56 -6.32 -3.61
CA LYS A 59 -8.83 -5.46 -2.67
C LYS A 59 -7.32 -5.57 -2.80
N GLU A 60 -6.82 -6.05 -3.94
CA GLU A 60 -5.40 -6.31 -4.15
C GLU A 60 -4.50 -5.12 -3.74
N THR A 61 -3.47 -5.43 -2.94
CA THR A 61 -2.46 -4.46 -2.51
C THR A 61 -1.58 -4.06 -3.69
N ILE A 62 -1.25 -2.77 -3.78
CA ILE A 62 -0.35 -2.31 -4.82
C ILE A 62 1.07 -2.79 -4.51
N PHE A 63 1.64 -3.54 -5.44
CA PHE A 63 3.06 -3.93 -5.42
C PHE A 63 3.86 -3.12 -6.44
N LEU A 64 5.07 -2.76 -6.04
CA LEU A 64 6.00 -1.91 -6.79
C LEU A 64 7.05 -2.78 -7.46
N ASP A 65 7.39 -2.42 -8.69
CA ASP A 65 8.56 -2.96 -9.40
C ASP A 65 9.73 -2.00 -9.17
N ILE A 66 10.81 -2.51 -8.55
CA ILE A 66 11.99 -1.73 -8.10
C ILE A 66 13.28 -2.49 -8.36
#